data_AF-A0A3N1H649-F1
#
_entry.id   AF-A0A3N1H649-F1
#
_cell.length_a   1.000
_cell.length_b   1.000
_cell.length_c   1.000
_cell.angle_alpha   90.00
_cell.angle_beta   90.00
_cell.angle_gamma   90.00
#
_symmetry.space_group_name_H-M   'P 1'
#
loop_
_entity.id
_entity.type
_entity.pdbx_description
1 polymer ?
#
loop_
_entity_poly.entity_id
_entity_poly.type
_entity_poly.pdbx_seq_one_letter_code
_entity_poly.pdbx_strand_id
1 'polypeptide(L)'
;MSTSSLAKRYWCTGETPNMVRRQRGGVEPDSLVPSACLPGQRRFEASLLAAANRAMAAMRRRGHALRPTSLVSRVRPDAKVLGLRVHDAALDQLLTEALPVVAGDRVRGVPGLRVHPRRNHLDLRSPDGQVRLLGVTRERWRQAVATGLPVDLALTDELDPRESAPTPDLPADLMSGVLRRLPLWRGADWLDGIVVGDVLELYWRGGPPSDSVAAILAGSACGIPASSAVPYRFRNAVHGVALSTAAPNTPVKPADPAGPADPAGPADPAGSAGPVEPEWAWVEWTAATAPGPATAERAVRPVVRPRPDLPDLWEQHEMRAALASRDISTVYRLLTHHGVPRARIATLTGHPDQAVARIIAGAKVESYETLTDIATGLGIPPGYMGLAHDEQPDPDHPCSCANLDERAKRDRFLAHAALVTVGTTTTWGCQSPTCRSARLI
;
A
#
# COMPACT_ATOMS: atom_id res chain seq x y z
N MET A 1 -22.21 5.45 26.72
CA MET A 1 -21.16 5.36 25.69
C MET A 1 -20.17 4.26 26.08
N SER A 2 -20.22 3.12 25.39
CA SER A 2 -19.42 1.94 25.77
C SER A 2 -17.92 2.24 25.59
N THR A 3 -17.08 1.75 26.49
CA THR A 3 -15.62 1.74 26.38
C THR A 3 -15.13 1.19 25.02
N SER A 4 -15.96 0.40 24.34
CA SER A 4 -15.78 -0.14 22.99
C SER A 4 -15.63 0.92 21.89
N SER A 5 -16.44 1.99 21.88
CA SER A 5 -16.43 3.02 20.82
C SER A 5 -15.12 3.82 20.75
N LEU A 6 -14.62 4.25 21.91
CA LEU A 6 -13.31 4.85 22.07
C LEU A 6 -12.21 3.92 21.57
N ALA A 7 -12.43 2.61 21.77
CA ALA A 7 -11.43 1.64 21.40
C ALA A 7 -11.21 1.58 19.89
N LYS A 8 -12.33 1.58 19.18
CA LYS A 8 -12.41 1.50 17.73
C LYS A 8 -11.82 2.71 17.04
N ARG A 9 -12.06 3.91 17.56
CA ARG A 9 -11.40 5.12 17.07
C ARG A 9 -9.87 5.00 17.14
N TYR A 10 -9.32 4.51 18.25
CA TYR A 10 -7.86 4.37 18.36
C TYR A 10 -7.30 3.32 17.40
N TRP A 11 -8.06 2.27 17.09
CA TRP A 11 -7.65 1.26 16.10
C TRP A 11 -7.49 1.86 14.71
N CYS A 12 -8.41 2.73 14.28
CA CYS A 12 -8.35 3.36 12.95
C CYS A 12 -7.29 4.43 12.80
N THR A 13 -7.04 5.18 13.88
CA THR A 13 -6.15 6.34 13.84
C THR A 13 -4.77 6.03 14.40
N GLY A 14 -4.58 4.89 15.08
CA GLY A 14 -3.32 4.58 15.78
C GLY A 14 -3.02 5.53 16.95
N GLU A 15 -4.00 6.35 17.37
CA GLU A 15 -3.87 7.23 18.52
C GLU A 15 -3.80 6.44 19.83
N THR A 16 -3.34 7.07 20.92
CA THR A 16 -3.44 6.44 22.24
C THR A 16 -4.78 6.79 22.89
N PRO A 17 -5.32 5.94 23.79
CA PRO A 17 -6.54 6.24 24.52
C PRO A 17 -6.51 7.62 25.22
N ASN A 18 -5.36 8.00 25.77
CA ASN A 18 -5.17 9.30 26.43
C ASN A 18 -5.24 10.48 25.47
N MET A 19 -4.79 10.32 24.22
CA MET A 19 -4.90 11.37 23.20
C MET A 19 -6.35 11.60 22.80
N VAL A 20 -7.09 10.52 22.53
CA VAL A 20 -8.51 10.61 22.16
C VAL A 20 -9.32 11.25 23.29
N ARG A 21 -9.04 10.87 24.56
CA ARG A 21 -9.67 11.50 25.73
C ARG A 21 -9.40 13.00 25.82
N ARG A 22 -8.18 13.47 25.53
CA ARG A 22 -7.83 14.91 25.55
C ARG A 22 -8.50 15.70 24.43
N GLN A 23 -8.81 15.07 23.28
CA GLN A 23 -9.50 15.73 22.17
C GLN A 23 -11.00 15.94 22.43
N ARG A 24 -11.58 15.26 23.43
CA ARG A 24 -13.01 15.32 23.76
C ARG A 24 -13.50 16.63 24.36
N GLY A 25 -12.65 17.65 24.51
CA GLY A 25 -13.05 18.96 25.06
C GLY A 25 -14.18 19.69 24.32
N GLY A 26 -14.79 19.10 23.28
CA GLY A 26 -16.00 19.62 22.64
C GLY A 26 -16.56 18.78 21.48
N VAL A 27 -16.22 17.48 21.36
CA VAL A 27 -16.69 16.64 20.24
C VAL A 27 -17.58 15.53 20.77
N GLU A 28 -18.78 15.39 20.19
CA GLU A 28 -19.69 14.29 20.53
C GLU A 28 -18.99 12.95 20.36
N PRO A 29 -19.15 12.06 21.34
CA PRO A 29 -18.24 10.95 21.46
C PRO A 29 -18.49 9.86 20.41
N ASP A 30 -19.67 9.79 19.79
CA ASP A 30 -20.03 8.88 18.68
C ASP A 30 -19.70 9.47 17.29
N SER A 31 -18.99 10.60 17.23
CA SER A 31 -18.60 11.20 15.97
C SER A 31 -17.63 10.32 15.19
N LEU A 32 -17.97 10.11 13.91
CA LEU A 32 -17.10 9.53 12.91
C LEU A 32 -15.71 10.17 12.96
N VAL A 33 -14.66 9.43 12.62
CA VAL A 33 -13.33 10.00 12.35
C VAL A 33 -13.50 11.19 11.39
N PRO A 34 -13.17 12.43 11.81
CA PRO A 34 -13.63 13.61 11.11
C PRO A 34 -12.99 13.67 9.73
N SER A 35 -13.80 13.91 8.70
CA SER A 35 -13.33 14.25 7.37
C SER A 35 -12.74 15.66 7.36
N ALA A 36 -11.87 15.97 6.40
CA ALA A 36 -11.46 17.35 6.18
C ALA A 36 -12.66 18.19 5.74
N CYS A 37 -12.89 19.34 6.39
CA CYS A 37 -14.05 20.18 6.09
C CYS A 37 -13.90 20.90 4.74
N LEU A 38 -12.67 21.32 4.39
CA LEU A 38 -12.39 22.10 3.20
C LEU A 38 -12.13 21.18 1.99
N PRO A 39 -12.73 21.44 0.81
CA PRO A 39 -12.45 20.69 -0.42
C PRO A 39 -10.97 20.71 -0.81
N GLY A 40 -10.30 21.85 -0.68
CA GLY A 40 -8.85 21.97 -0.90
C GLY A 40 -8.07 20.99 -0.02
N GLN A 41 -8.37 20.95 1.28
CA GLN A 41 -7.70 20.04 2.21
C GLN A 41 -7.90 18.57 1.82
N ARG A 42 -9.08 18.20 1.29
CA ARG A 42 -9.33 16.84 0.78
C ARG A 42 -8.47 16.53 -0.45
N ARG A 43 -8.34 17.46 -1.41
CA ARG A 43 -7.46 17.31 -2.58
C ARG A 43 -5.98 17.20 -2.19
N PHE A 44 -5.55 18.01 -1.22
CA PHE A 44 -4.19 17.95 -0.70
C PHE A 44 -3.90 16.61 -0.02
N GLU A 45 -4.81 16.14 0.84
CA GLU A 45 -4.70 14.82 1.49
C GLU A 45 -4.73 13.67 0.47
N ALA A 46 -5.55 13.76 -0.57
CA ALA A 46 -5.58 12.78 -1.65
C ALA A 46 -4.24 12.69 -2.38
N SER A 47 -3.64 13.83 -2.72
CA SER A 47 -2.32 13.90 -3.34
C SER A 47 -1.22 13.32 -2.43
N LEU A 48 -1.33 13.56 -1.12
CA LEU A 48 -0.42 13.00 -0.14
C LEU A 48 -0.59 11.47 0.03
N LEU A 49 -1.81 10.94 -0.03
CA LEU A 49 -2.04 9.49 -0.07
C LEU A 49 -1.41 8.87 -1.31
N ALA A 50 -1.54 9.50 -2.47
CA ALA A 50 -0.89 9.03 -3.70
C ALA A 50 0.65 8.98 -3.54
N ALA A 51 1.24 10.00 -2.91
CA ALA A 51 2.67 10.01 -2.58
C ALA A 51 3.04 8.91 -1.57
N ALA A 52 2.21 8.68 -0.54
CA ALA A 52 2.40 7.61 0.43
C ALA A 52 2.33 6.22 -0.24
N ASN A 53 1.41 5.99 -1.17
CA ASN A 53 1.34 4.73 -1.94
C ASN A 53 2.60 4.50 -2.77
N ARG A 54 3.11 5.54 -3.46
CA ARG A 54 4.39 5.44 -4.18
C ARG A 54 5.56 5.15 -3.24
N ALA A 55 5.57 5.76 -2.06
CA ALA A 55 6.60 5.53 -1.04
C ALA A 55 6.56 4.08 -0.52
N MET A 56 5.36 3.56 -0.19
CA MET A 56 5.16 2.17 0.19
C MET A 56 5.59 1.19 -0.91
N ALA A 57 5.25 1.48 -2.16
CA ALA A 57 5.67 0.66 -3.30
C ALA A 57 7.20 0.68 -3.50
N ALA A 58 7.85 1.84 -3.30
CA ALA A 58 9.31 1.95 -3.35
C ALA A 58 9.98 1.18 -2.19
N MET A 59 9.44 1.27 -0.97
CA MET A 59 9.89 0.45 0.17
C MET A 59 9.82 -1.04 -0.15
N ARG A 60 8.70 -1.49 -0.72
CA ARG A 60 8.51 -2.89 -1.14
C ARG A 60 9.57 -3.32 -2.16
N ARG A 61 9.73 -2.57 -3.24
CA ARG A 61 10.75 -2.88 -4.29
C ARG A 61 12.17 -2.92 -3.73
N ARG A 62 12.45 -2.10 -2.72
CA ARG A 62 13.76 -2.01 -2.08
C ARG A 62 13.94 -2.99 -0.92
N GLY A 63 12.98 -3.87 -0.62
CA GLY A 63 13.10 -4.83 0.49
C GLY A 63 13.27 -4.14 1.83
N HIS A 64 12.64 -2.97 2.01
CA HIS A 64 12.86 -2.11 3.16
C HIS A 64 12.61 -2.85 4.48
N ALA A 65 13.40 -2.54 5.51
CA ALA A 65 13.30 -3.23 6.79
C ALA A 65 11.92 -3.04 7.44
N LEU A 66 11.20 -1.96 7.19
CA LEU A 66 9.81 -1.79 7.67
C LEU A 66 8.80 -2.36 6.69
N ARG A 67 7.70 -2.92 7.21
CA ARG A 67 6.51 -3.15 6.39
C ARG A 67 6.05 -1.82 5.76
N PRO A 68 5.81 -1.75 4.45
CA PRO A 68 5.27 -0.58 3.77
C PRO A 68 4.07 0.05 4.49
N THR A 69 3.11 -0.74 4.99
CA THR A 69 1.92 -0.23 5.70
C THR A 69 2.23 0.42 7.06
N SER A 70 3.42 0.17 7.63
CA SER A 70 3.91 0.85 8.84
C SER A 70 4.52 2.23 8.55
N LEU A 71 4.50 2.71 7.31
CA LEU A 71 4.93 4.06 6.91
C LEU A 71 4.33 5.12 7.85
N VAL A 72 3.02 5.04 8.10
CA VAL A 72 2.30 5.92 9.01
C VAL A 72 1.81 5.13 10.22
N SER A 73 2.52 5.26 11.33
CA SER A 73 2.21 4.58 12.59
C SER A 73 0.97 5.15 13.30
N ARG A 74 0.63 6.41 13.03
CA ARG A 74 -0.49 7.12 13.65
C ARG A 74 -0.93 8.28 12.80
N VAL A 75 -2.23 8.50 12.79
CA VAL A 75 -2.92 9.64 12.22
C VAL A 75 -3.62 10.38 13.37
N ARG A 76 -3.50 11.70 13.39
CA ARG A 76 -4.25 12.59 14.29
C ARG A 76 -5.21 13.39 13.43
N PRO A 77 -6.47 12.93 13.26
CA PRO A 77 -7.43 13.62 12.44
C PRO A 77 -7.90 14.88 13.16
N ASP A 78 -7.73 16.01 12.51
CA ASP A 78 -8.28 17.31 12.90
C ASP A 78 -9.05 17.87 11.70
N ALA A 79 -10.06 18.70 11.96
CA ALA A 79 -10.88 19.29 10.92
C ALA A 79 -10.07 20.23 10.01
N LYS A 80 -9.04 20.88 10.56
CA LYS A 80 -8.21 21.88 9.87
C LYS A 80 -6.86 21.34 9.42
N VAL A 81 -6.15 20.57 10.27
CA VAL A 81 -4.77 20.12 9.98
C VAL A 81 -4.56 18.66 10.35
N LEU A 82 -4.37 17.81 9.36
CA LEU A 82 -4.07 16.40 9.58
C LEU A 82 -2.67 16.21 10.17
N GLY A 83 -2.55 15.52 11.31
CA GLY A 83 -1.25 15.11 11.85
C GLY A 83 -0.91 13.68 11.44
N LEU A 84 0.30 13.44 10.94
CA LEU A 84 0.80 12.10 10.61
C LEU A 84 2.06 11.80 11.41
N ARG A 85 2.13 10.65 12.07
CA ARG A 85 3.36 10.14 12.68
C ARG A 85 3.97 9.10 11.75
N VAL A 86 4.95 9.56 10.97
CA VAL A 86 5.69 8.73 10.02
C VAL A 86 6.80 8.00 10.77
N HIS A 87 7.05 6.73 10.44
CA HIS A 87 8.17 6.01 11.02
C HIS A 87 9.50 6.61 10.53
N ASP A 88 10.48 6.76 11.41
CA ASP A 88 11.72 7.50 11.13
C ASP A 88 12.49 6.95 9.91
N ALA A 89 12.66 5.62 9.84
CA ALA A 89 13.29 4.95 8.71
C ALA A 89 12.51 5.04 7.38
N ALA A 90 11.23 5.46 7.40
CA ALA A 90 10.43 5.62 6.19
C ALA A 90 10.21 7.10 5.79
N LEU A 91 10.67 8.04 6.61
CA LEU A 91 10.47 9.47 6.41
C LEU A 91 11.08 9.95 5.08
N ASP A 92 12.33 9.57 4.81
CA ASP A 92 13.04 10.01 3.60
C ASP A 92 12.32 9.51 2.34
N GLN A 93 11.78 8.30 2.38
CA GLN A 93 11.03 7.73 1.25
C GLN A 93 9.69 8.43 1.02
N LEU A 94 8.98 8.82 2.08
CA LEU A 94 7.77 9.64 1.96
C LEU A 94 8.10 11.01 1.35
N LEU A 95 9.10 11.69 1.89
CA LEU A 95 9.49 13.02 1.44
C LEU A 95 9.99 13.01 0.00
N THR A 96 10.76 11.99 -0.40
CA THR A 96 11.19 11.81 -1.80
C THR A 96 10.01 11.73 -2.77
N GLU A 97 8.90 11.10 -2.37
CA GLU A 97 7.72 10.93 -3.24
C GLU A 97 6.70 12.07 -3.14
N ALA A 98 6.78 12.86 -2.07
CA ALA A 98 5.85 13.96 -1.78
C ALA A 98 6.38 15.33 -2.21
N LEU A 99 7.69 15.60 -2.05
CA LEU A 99 8.26 16.90 -2.40
C LEU A 99 8.21 17.14 -3.92
N PRO A 100 7.90 18.36 -4.37
CA PRO A 100 7.82 18.68 -5.79
C PRO A 100 9.21 18.65 -6.40
N VAL A 101 9.34 17.92 -7.51
CA VAL A 101 10.57 17.81 -8.31
C VAL A 101 10.23 18.00 -9.76
N VAL A 102 10.91 18.92 -10.41
CA VAL A 102 10.81 19.09 -11.86
C VAL A 102 11.62 18.00 -12.55
N ALA A 103 10.97 17.26 -13.45
CA ALA A 103 11.60 16.27 -14.31
C ALA A 103 11.14 16.52 -15.76
N GLY A 104 11.95 17.26 -16.52
CA GLY A 104 11.59 17.70 -17.87
C GLY A 104 10.48 18.77 -17.85
N ASP A 105 9.39 18.48 -18.56
CA ASP A 105 8.18 19.31 -18.66
C ASP A 105 7.14 19.00 -17.57
N ARG A 106 7.42 18.04 -16.68
CA ARG A 106 6.49 17.57 -15.65
C ARG A 106 7.00 17.82 -14.25
N VAL A 107 6.08 18.04 -13.32
CA VAL A 107 6.34 18.03 -11.89
C VAL A 107 5.96 16.67 -11.32
N ARG A 108 6.90 16.01 -10.64
CA ARG A 108 6.66 14.84 -9.80
C ARG A 108 6.47 15.31 -8.35
N GLY A 109 5.70 14.57 -7.56
CA GLY A 109 5.42 14.92 -6.16
C GLY A 109 4.05 15.57 -6.00
N VAL A 110 3.88 16.36 -4.94
CA VAL A 110 2.67 17.15 -4.69
C VAL A 110 2.95 18.60 -5.14
N PRO A 111 2.30 19.08 -6.21
CA PRO A 111 2.48 20.46 -6.68
C PRO A 111 2.13 21.48 -5.59
N GLY A 112 2.91 22.56 -5.51
CA GLY A 112 2.75 23.63 -4.53
C GLY A 112 3.12 23.24 -3.10
N LEU A 113 3.66 22.05 -2.86
CA LEU A 113 4.02 21.61 -1.52
C LEU A 113 5.30 22.32 -1.03
N ARG A 114 5.23 22.89 0.16
CA ARG A 114 6.29 23.62 0.86
C ARG A 114 6.54 23.07 2.26
N VAL A 115 7.79 23.08 2.68
CA VAL A 115 8.24 22.53 3.96
C VAL A 115 8.53 23.65 4.97
N HIS A 116 7.98 23.52 6.16
CA HIS A 116 8.17 24.49 7.24
C HIS A 116 8.63 23.76 8.50
N PRO A 117 9.96 23.60 8.70
CA PRO A 117 10.50 22.93 9.89
C PRO A 117 10.13 23.69 11.17
N ARG A 118 9.54 22.99 12.13
CA ARG A 118 9.26 23.51 13.48
C ARG A 118 10.13 22.76 14.49
N ARG A 119 10.01 23.10 15.77
CA ARG A 119 10.85 22.50 16.84
C ARG A 119 10.73 20.97 16.88
N ASN A 120 9.49 20.46 16.88
CA ASN A 120 9.17 19.03 17.11
C ASN A 120 8.30 18.40 16.01
N HIS A 121 8.15 19.07 14.87
CA HIS A 121 7.38 18.58 13.73
C HIS A 121 7.81 19.30 12.45
N LEU A 122 7.44 18.72 11.31
CA LEU A 122 7.55 19.34 10.00
C LEU A 122 6.15 19.67 9.49
N ASP A 123 5.86 20.94 9.24
CA ASP A 123 4.62 21.34 8.58
C ASP A 123 4.81 21.22 7.05
N LEU A 124 3.93 20.47 6.39
CA LEU A 124 3.80 20.36 4.93
C LEU A 124 2.60 21.21 4.51
N ARG A 125 2.82 22.24 3.69
CA ARG A 125 1.79 23.21 3.28
C ARG A 125 1.66 23.26 1.77
N SER A 126 0.45 23.43 1.28
CA SER A 126 0.15 23.78 -0.12
C SER A 126 -0.96 24.83 -0.12
N PRO A 127 -1.27 25.47 -1.26
CA PRO A 127 -2.42 26.37 -1.37
C PRO A 127 -3.75 25.69 -1.00
N ASP A 128 -3.84 24.38 -1.21
CA ASP A 128 -5.03 23.59 -0.96
C ASP A 128 -5.15 23.15 0.51
N GLY A 129 -4.05 23.01 1.26
CA GLY A 129 -4.13 22.46 2.61
C GLY A 129 -2.81 22.31 3.37
N GLN A 130 -2.91 21.76 4.57
CA GLN A 130 -1.76 21.53 5.46
C GLN A 130 -1.82 20.16 6.16
N VAL A 131 -0.66 19.53 6.26
CA VAL A 131 -0.41 18.31 7.03
C VAL A 131 0.79 18.54 7.94
N ARG A 132 0.79 17.93 9.12
CA ARG A 132 1.90 18.00 10.07
C ARG A 132 2.53 16.63 10.26
N LEU A 133 3.81 16.48 9.95
CA LEU A 133 4.59 15.29 10.30
C LEU A 133 5.06 15.38 11.75
N LEU A 134 4.40 14.65 12.64
CA LEU A 134 4.63 14.64 14.08
C LEU A 134 5.92 13.89 14.43
N GLY A 135 6.75 14.46 15.28
CA GLY A 135 8.01 13.85 15.73
C GLY A 135 9.20 14.09 14.83
N VAL A 136 9.01 14.73 13.66
CA VAL A 136 10.09 15.16 12.78
C VAL A 136 10.72 16.42 13.35
N THR A 137 11.84 16.28 14.08
CA THR A 137 12.57 17.42 14.65
C THR A 137 13.32 18.19 13.55
N ARG A 138 13.72 19.44 13.86
CA ARG A 138 14.58 20.23 12.95
C ARG A 138 15.90 19.51 12.63
N GLU A 139 16.45 18.76 13.58
CA GLU A 139 17.66 17.97 13.36
C GLU A 139 17.43 16.81 12.40
N ARG A 140 16.37 16.03 12.61
CA ARG A 140 16.02 14.93 11.70
C ARG A 140 15.72 15.41 10.28
N TRP A 141 15.06 16.56 10.16
CA TRP A 141 14.87 17.22 8.86
C TRP A 141 16.20 17.57 8.20
N ARG A 142 17.14 18.21 8.91
CA ARG A 142 18.48 18.52 8.36
C ARG A 142 19.23 17.27 7.90
N GLN A 143 19.13 16.18 8.65
CA GLN A 143 19.72 14.90 8.24
C GLN A 143 19.08 14.39 6.94
N ALA A 144 17.75 14.47 6.80
CA ALA A 144 17.05 14.08 5.58
C ALA A 144 17.47 14.95 4.37
N VAL A 145 17.68 16.25 4.57
CA VAL A 145 18.21 17.12 3.50
C VAL A 145 19.62 16.70 3.10
N ALA A 146 20.47 16.38 4.08
CA ALA A 146 21.84 15.94 3.84
C ALA A 146 21.95 14.60 3.08
N THR A 147 20.91 13.76 3.09
CA THR A 147 20.86 12.52 2.29
C THR A 147 20.43 12.73 0.84
N GLY A 148 20.22 13.99 0.41
CA GLY A 148 19.93 14.34 -0.97
C GLY A 148 18.43 14.44 -1.28
N LEU A 149 17.60 14.81 -0.31
CA LEU A 149 16.19 15.13 -0.59
C LEU A 149 16.08 16.31 -1.57
N PRO A 150 15.15 16.25 -2.54
CA PRO A 150 14.97 17.30 -3.54
C PRO A 150 14.18 18.47 -2.94
N VAL A 151 14.88 19.37 -2.24
CA VAL A 151 14.25 20.45 -1.46
C VAL A 151 14.17 21.79 -2.17
N ASP A 152 14.75 21.91 -3.36
CA ASP A 152 14.93 23.20 -4.04
C ASP A 152 13.61 23.97 -4.20
N LEU A 153 12.57 23.30 -4.72
CA LEU A 153 11.22 23.90 -4.87
C LEU A 153 10.44 23.99 -3.56
N ALA A 154 10.75 23.12 -2.60
CA ALA A 154 9.99 23.04 -1.36
C ALA A 154 10.36 24.13 -0.35
N LEU A 155 11.52 24.78 -0.54
CA LEU A 155 12.05 25.83 0.33
C LEU A 155 11.80 27.25 -0.21
N THR A 156 11.30 27.40 -1.44
CA THR A 156 10.94 28.71 -2.01
C THR A 156 9.47 29.02 -1.77
N ASP A 157 9.14 30.26 -1.44
CA ASP A 157 7.73 30.67 -1.31
C ASP A 157 7.04 30.83 -2.69
N GLU A 158 7.83 31.04 -3.75
CA GLU A 158 7.33 31.17 -5.11
C GLU A 158 6.94 29.82 -5.71
N LEU A 159 5.83 29.81 -6.47
CA LEU A 159 5.33 28.65 -7.19
C LEU A 159 6.02 28.56 -8.55
N ASP A 160 6.66 27.43 -8.87
CA ASP A 160 7.19 27.22 -10.22
C ASP A 160 6.01 27.17 -11.20
N PRO A 161 6.08 27.85 -12.37
CA PRO A 161 4.98 27.84 -13.34
C PRO A 161 4.50 26.44 -13.73
N ARG A 162 5.39 25.43 -13.71
CA ARG A 162 5.05 24.02 -14.01
C ARG A 162 4.25 23.35 -12.89
N GLU A 163 4.32 23.85 -11.65
CA GLU A 163 3.47 23.39 -10.54
C GLU A 163 2.02 23.84 -10.70
N SER A 164 1.73 24.76 -11.64
CA SER A 164 0.36 25.21 -11.96
C SER A 164 -0.35 24.29 -12.96
N ALA A 165 0.30 23.21 -13.41
CA ALA A 165 -0.30 22.21 -14.27
C ALA A 165 -1.53 21.58 -13.60
N PRO A 166 -2.59 21.22 -14.35
CA PRO A 166 -3.78 20.62 -13.78
C PRO A 166 -3.42 19.32 -13.05
N THR A 167 -3.79 19.26 -11.77
CA THR A 167 -3.66 18.06 -10.94
C THR A 167 -4.55 16.96 -11.53
N PRO A 168 -4.11 15.68 -11.54
CA PRO A 168 -4.98 14.57 -11.93
C PRO A 168 -6.28 14.60 -11.11
N ASP A 169 -7.38 14.27 -11.77
CA ASP A 169 -8.67 14.13 -11.10
C ASP A 169 -8.61 12.90 -10.20
N LEU A 170 -8.67 13.13 -8.89
CA LEU A 170 -8.59 12.11 -7.86
C LEU A 170 -9.91 12.14 -7.07
N PRO A 171 -10.46 10.97 -6.66
CA PRO A 171 -11.63 10.92 -5.79
C PRO A 171 -11.25 11.38 -4.38
N ALA A 172 -11.15 12.71 -4.22
CA ALA A 172 -10.48 13.35 -3.11
C ALA A 172 -11.12 13.02 -1.76
N ASP A 173 -12.43 12.86 -1.73
CA ASP A 173 -13.19 12.50 -0.54
C ASP A 173 -12.82 11.09 -0.05
N LEU A 174 -12.75 10.12 -0.97
CA LEU A 174 -12.36 8.74 -0.66
C LEU A 174 -10.90 8.66 -0.21
N MET A 175 -9.99 9.28 -0.97
CA MET A 175 -8.56 9.24 -0.66
C MET A 175 -8.21 9.98 0.63
N SER A 176 -8.82 11.14 0.90
CA SER A 176 -8.70 11.82 2.20
C SER A 176 -9.25 10.95 3.33
N GLY A 177 -10.42 10.31 3.12
CA GLY A 177 -11.02 9.37 4.06
C GLY A 177 -10.09 8.20 4.43
N VAL A 178 -9.45 7.60 3.42
CA VAL A 178 -8.49 6.51 3.57
C VAL A 178 -7.22 6.96 4.27
N LEU A 179 -6.62 8.09 3.89
CA LEU A 179 -5.42 8.61 4.56
C LEU A 179 -5.66 8.83 6.06
N ARG A 180 -6.85 9.33 6.41
CA ARG A 180 -7.26 9.57 7.80
C ARG A 180 -7.42 8.28 8.63
N ARG A 181 -7.48 7.13 7.97
CA ARG A 181 -7.70 5.79 8.53
C ARG A 181 -6.61 4.80 8.13
N LEU A 182 -5.47 5.27 7.62
CA LEU A 182 -4.40 4.42 7.10
C LEU A 182 -3.91 3.31 8.08
N PRO A 183 -3.93 3.52 9.41
CA PRO A 183 -3.65 2.46 10.38
C PRO A 183 -4.60 1.25 10.35
N LEU A 184 -5.75 1.32 9.68
CA LEU A 184 -6.61 0.15 9.45
C LEU A 184 -5.91 -0.96 8.68
N TRP A 185 -4.90 -0.67 7.88
CA TRP A 185 -4.13 -1.69 7.14
C TRP A 185 -2.88 -2.17 7.90
N ARG A 186 -2.79 -1.89 9.20
CA ARG A 186 -1.68 -2.36 10.03
C ARG A 186 -1.55 -3.88 9.95
N GLY A 187 -0.33 -4.37 9.79
CA GLY A 187 -0.05 -5.80 9.69
C GLY A 187 -0.12 -6.36 8.27
N ALA A 188 -0.67 -5.61 7.30
CA ALA A 188 -0.52 -5.98 5.89
C ALA A 188 0.95 -5.82 5.44
N ASP A 189 1.42 -6.71 4.57
CA ASP A 189 2.79 -6.72 4.06
C ASP A 189 3.04 -5.56 3.10
N TRP A 190 2.02 -5.13 2.38
CA TRP A 190 2.02 -3.94 1.54
C TRP A 190 0.58 -3.50 1.27
N LEU A 191 0.39 -2.23 0.97
CA LEU A 191 -0.86 -1.63 0.53
C LEU A 191 -0.59 -0.84 -0.74
N ASP A 192 -1.48 -0.94 -1.71
CA ASP A 192 -1.46 -0.18 -2.94
C ASP A 192 -2.86 0.30 -3.27
N GLY A 193 -2.96 1.32 -4.12
CA GLY A 193 -4.23 1.93 -4.46
C GLY A 193 -4.24 2.47 -5.88
N ILE A 194 -5.29 2.14 -6.63
CA ILE A 194 -5.52 2.59 -7.99
C ILE A 194 -6.86 3.31 -8.07
N VAL A 195 -6.93 4.32 -8.94
CA VAL A 195 -8.16 5.07 -9.21
C VAL A 195 -8.68 4.62 -10.57
N VAL A 196 -9.93 4.16 -10.62
CA VAL A 196 -10.61 3.73 -11.84
C VAL A 196 -11.92 4.53 -11.94
N GLY A 197 -11.91 5.61 -12.71
CA GLY A 197 -13.01 6.57 -12.72
C GLY A 197 -13.18 7.24 -11.35
N ASP A 198 -14.37 7.12 -10.76
CA ASP A 198 -14.72 7.62 -9.43
C ASP A 198 -14.47 6.59 -8.30
N VAL A 199 -13.99 5.39 -8.65
CA VAL A 199 -13.74 4.30 -7.73
C VAL A 199 -12.28 4.32 -7.28
N LEU A 200 -12.05 4.24 -5.97
CA LEU A 200 -10.75 3.98 -5.37
C LEU A 200 -10.65 2.50 -4.99
N GLU A 201 -9.85 1.75 -5.72
CA GLU A 201 -9.54 0.36 -5.42
C GLU A 201 -8.28 0.28 -4.57
N LEU A 202 -8.41 -0.31 -3.39
CA LEU A 202 -7.30 -0.59 -2.48
C LEU A 202 -7.06 -2.09 -2.43
N TYR A 203 -5.81 -2.51 -2.54
CA TYR A 203 -5.46 -3.92 -2.42
C TYR A 203 -4.17 -4.12 -1.63
N TRP A 204 -4.10 -5.21 -0.88
CA TRP A 204 -3.02 -5.50 0.06
C TRP A 204 -2.83 -7.01 0.25
N ARG A 205 -1.67 -7.42 0.76
CA ARG A 205 -1.39 -8.82 1.11
C ARG A 205 -1.17 -8.97 2.61
N GLY A 206 -1.70 -10.05 3.19
CA GLY A 206 -1.64 -10.30 4.64
C GLY A 206 -2.44 -9.28 5.45
N GLY A 207 -2.30 -9.30 6.77
CA GLY A 207 -3.02 -8.38 7.66
C GLY A 207 -4.54 -8.63 7.71
N PRO A 208 -5.36 -7.57 7.85
CA PRO A 208 -6.79 -7.72 8.10
C PRO A 208 -7.55 -8.22 6.86
N PRO A 209 -8.63 -9.00 7.04
CA PRO A 209 -9.48 -9.44 5.93
C PRO A 209 -10.18 -8.27 5.23
N SER A 210 -10.42 -8.40 3.92
CA SER A 210 -11.13 -7.41 3.11
C SER A 210 -12.54 -7.14 3.64
N ASP A 211 -13.27 -8.18 4.03
CA ASP A 211 -14.66 -8.07 4.49
C ASP A 211 -14.75 -7.25 5.78
N SER A 212 -13.84 -7.49 6.72
CA SER A 212 -13.78 -6.74 7.96
C SER A 212 -13.43 -5.26 7.71
N VAL A 213 -12.45 -4.98 6.84
CA VAL A 213 -12.09 -3.59 6.48
C VAL A 213 -13.25 -2.88 5.77
N ALA A 214 -13.93 -3.53 4.82
CA ALA A 214 -15.07 -2.95 4.13
C ALA A 214 -16.22 -2.64 5.10
N ALA A 215 -16.58 -3.57 5.98
CA ALA A 215 -17.62 -3.37 6.99
C ALA A 215 -17.30 -2.19 7.93
N ILE A 216 -16.04 -2.09 8.39
CA ILE A 216 -15.57 -0.96 9.20
C ILE A 216 -15.69 0.35 8.41
N LEU A 217 -15.24 0.40 7.16
CA LEU A 217 -15.29 1.62 6.34
C LEU A 217 -16.70 2.03 5.92
N ALA A 218 -17.66 1.11 5.88
CA ALA A 218 -19.05 1.40 5.51
C ALA A 218 -19.95 1.75 6.71
N GLY A 219 -19.75 1.11 7.87
CA GLY A 219 -20.78 1.08 8.93
C GLY A 219 -20.29 1.28 10.36
N SER A 220 -19.08 1.82 10.56
CA SER A 220 -18.54 2.04 11.91
C SER A 220 -18.30 3.52 12.24
N ALA A 221 -17.90 3.80 13.48
CA ALA A 221 -17.29 5.09 13.87
C ALA A 221 -16.05 5.48 13.02
N CYS A 222 -15.49 4.55 12.27
CA CYS A 222 -14.43 4.77 11.29
C CYS A 222 -14.92 4.74 9.85
N GLY A 223 -16.22 4.85 9.61
CA GLY A 223 -16.77 4.88 8.27
C GLY A 223 -16.27 6.09 7.47
N ILE A 224 -16.12 5.95 6.15
CA ILE A 224 -15.88 7.08 5.25
C ILE A 224 -17.27 7.63 4.85
N PRO A 225 -17.59 8.90 5.15
CA PRO A 225 -18.91 9.45 4.88
C PRO A 225 -19.29 9.38 3.40
N ALA A 226 -20.57 9.10 3.12
CA ALA A 226 -21.13 9.04 1.77
C ALA A 226 -20.33 8.14 0.81
N SER A 227 -19.83 7.00 1.32
CA SER A 227 -19.14 6.01 0.51
C SER A 227 -19.69 4.61 0.72
N SER A 228 -19.60 3.80 -0.33
CA SER A 228 -19.77 2.35 -0.25
C SER A 228 -18.40 1.67 -0.25
N ALA A 229 -18.26 0.56 0.47
CA ALA A 229 -17.06 -0.26 0.47
C ALA A 229 -17.42 -1.70 0.09
N VAL A 230 -16.92 -2.16 -1.05
CA VAL A 230 -17.16 -3.51 -1.56
C VAL A 230 -15.89 -4.33 -1.43
N PRO A 231 -15.84 -5.37 -0.58
CA PRO A 231 -14.67 -6.20 -0.46
C PRO A 231 -14.54 -7.14 -1.65
N TYR A 232 -13.31 -7.48 -2.01
CA TYR A 232 -13.00 -8.54 -2.95
C TYR A 232 -11.67 -9.20 -2.61
N ARG A 233 -11.43 -10.36 -3.19
CA ARG A 233 -10.23 -11.15 -2.94
C ARG A 233 -9.67 -11.68 -4.25
N PHE A 234 -8.37 -11.51 -4.47
CA PHE A 234 -7.68 -12.15 -5.58
C PHE A 234 -7.05 -13.47 -5.14
N ARG A 235 -6.52 -14.20 -6.13
CA ARG A 235 -5.61 -15.32 -5.88
C ARG A 235 -4.40 -14.85 -5.06
N ASN A 236 -3.68 -15.79 -4.44
CA ASN A 236 -2.45 -15.54 -3.68
C ASN A 236 -2.62 -14.70 -2.40
N ALA A 237 -3.79 -14.78 -1.77
CA ALA A 237 -4.09 -14.10 -0.49
C ALA A 237 -3.95 -12.57 -0.56
N VAL A 238 -4.24 -11.97 -1.71
CA VAL A 238 -4.39 -10.52 -1.85
C VAL A 238 -5.85 -10.16 -1.57
N HIS A 239 -6.03 -9.29 -0.60
CA HIS A 239 -7.29 -8.68 -0.19
C HIS A 239 -7.49 -7.38 -0.97
N GLY A 240 -8.74 -6.98 -1.21
CA GLY A 240 -9.05 -5.69 -1.80
C GLY A 240 -10.39 -5.14 -1.35
N VAL A 241 -10.54 -3.82 -1.47
CA VAL A 241 -11.77 -3.08 -1.21
C VAL A 241 -11.91 -1.99 -2.26
N ALA A 242 -13.06 -1.97 -2.93
CA ALA A 242 -13.45 -0.92 -3.86
C ALA A 242 -14.30 0.10 -3.09
N LEU A 243 -13.86 1.35 -3.10
CA LEU A 243 -14.57 2.47 -2.50
C LEU A 243 -15.19 3.32 -3.62
N SER A 244 -16.47 3.65 -3.51
CA SER A 244 -17.15 4.57 -4.43
C SER A 244 -17.99 5.57 -3.64
N THR A 245 -18.20 6.76 -4.22
CA THR A 245 -19.11 7.79 -3.70
C THR A 245 -20.54 7.62 -4.20
N ALA A 246 -20.76 6.76 -5.21
CA ALA A 246 -22.10 6.45 -5.66
C ALA A 246 -22.92 5.92 -4.48
N ALA A 247 -24.13 6.44 -4.31
CA ALA A 247 -25.09 5.88 -3.37
C ALA A 247 -25.10 4.37 -3.62
N PRO A 248 -24.94 3.52 -2.58
CA PRO A 248 -24.93 2.08 -2.77
C PRO A 248 -26.18 1.77 -3.56
N ASN A 249 -26.01 1.31 -4.80
CA ASN A 249 -27.14 0.97 -5.66
C ASN A 249 -28.01 0.07 -4.81
N THR A 250 -29.14 0.59 -4.32
CA THR A 250 -30.10 -0.19 -3.56
C THR A 250 -30.38 -1.33 -4.51
N PRO A 251 -29.99 -2.58 -4.18
CA PRO A 251 -30.15 -3.68 -5.11
C PRO A 251 -31.60 -3.61 -5.53
N VAL A 252 -31.82 -3.31 -6.82
CA VAL A 252 -33.16 -3.08 -7.35
C VAL A 252 -33.87 -4.39 -7.08
N LYS A 253 -34.67 -4.42 -6.01
CA LYS A 253 -35.44 -5.60 -5.66
C LYS A 253 -36.25 -5.88 -6.91
N PRO A 254 -36.05 -7.03 -7.59
CA PRO A 254 -36.82 -7.33 -8.79
C PRO A 254 -38.28 -7.10 -8.43
N ALA A 255 -38.95 -6.22 -9.18
CA ALA A 255 -40.29 -5.79 -8.84
C ALA A 255 -41.15 -7.03 -8.65
N ASP A 256 -41.54 -7.31 -7.40
CA ASP A 256 -42.50 -8.37 -7.13
C ASP A 256 -43.76 -8.02 -7.95
N PRO A 257 -44.31 -8.97 -8.73
CA PRO A 257 -45.48 -8.70 -9.57
C PRO A 257 -46.61 -8.18 -8.69
N ALA A 258 -47.21 -7.06 -9.11
CA ALA A 258 -48.18 -6.29 -8.35
C ALA A 258 -49.27 -7.17 -7.72
N GLY A 259 -49.12 -7.46 -6.42
CA GLY A 259 -50.18 -7.99 -5.58
C GLY A 259 -51.19 -6.89 -5.23
N PRO A 260 -52.45 -7.25 -4.94
CA PRO A 260 -53.49 -6.29 -4.60
C PRO A 260 -53.12 -5.52 -3.33
N ALA A 261 -53.37 -4.21 -3.36
CA ALA A 261 -52.97 -3.26 -2.32
C ALA A 261 -53.67 -3.54 -0.99
N ASP A 262 -52.90 -3.88 0.05
CA ASP A 262 -53.38 -3.91 1.43
C ASP A 262 -53.52 -2.48 2.00
N PRO A 263 -54.49 -2.23 2.89
CA PRO A 263 -54.77 -0.91 3.45
C PRO A 263 -53.62 -0.41 4.33
N ALA A 264 -53.28 0.87 4.15
CA ALA A 264 -52.19 1.57 4.80
C ALA A 264 -52.24 1.46 6.34
N GLY A 265 -51.27 0.73 6.90
CA GLY A 265 -50.99 0.74 8.34
C GLY A 265 -50.38 2.08 8.79
N PRO A 266 -50.47 2.40 10.10
CA PRO A 266 -49.95 3.64 10.66
C PRO A 266 -48.44 3.74 10.44
N ALA A 267 -47.99 4.92 10.00
CA ALA A 267 -46.57 5.21 9.76
C ALA A 267 -45.80 5.18 11.09
N ASP A 268 -44.98 4.15 11.28
CA ASP A 268 -44.03 4.12 12.39
C ASP A 268 -43.04 5.30 12.25
N PRO A 269 -42.74 6.02 13.35
CA PRO A 269 -41.79 7.11 13.31
C PRO A 269 -40.42 6.55 12.92
N ALA A 270 -39.92 6.96 11.75
CA ALA A 270 -38.61 6.63 11.23
C ALA A 270 -37.50 7.27 12.08
N GLY A 271 -37.32 6.79 13.32
CA GLY A 271 -36.12 7.02 14.09
C GLY A 271 -34.97 6.38 13.33
N SER A 272 -34.12 7.21 12.73
CA SER A 272 -32.90 6.76 12.05
C SER A 272 -31.97 6.16 13.09
N ALA A 273 -32.15 4.87 13.39
CA ALA A 273 -31.19 4.11 14.15
C ALA A 273 -29.86 4.25 13.42
N GLY A 274 -28.88 4.87 14.07
CA GLY A 274 -27.54 5.00 13.51
C GLY A 274 -27.01 3.63 13.09
N PRO A 275 -26.05 3.59 12.15
CA PRO A 275 -25.49 2.33 11.68
C PRO A 275 -25.03 1.49 12.87
N VAL A 276 -25.55 0.26 12.94
CA VAL A 276 -25.18 -0.71 13.97
C VAL A 276 -23.72 -1.09 13.75
N GLU A 277 -22.89 -0.81 14.75
CA GLU A 277 -21.46 -1.04 14.72
C GLU A 277 -21.13 -2.52 14.44
N PRO A 278 -20.29 -2.85 13.44
CA PRO A 278 -20.02 -4.23 13.03
C PRO A 278 -19.01 -4.91 13.98
N GLU A 279 -19.46 -5.35 15.16
CA GLU A 279 -18.59 -5.95 16.18
C GLU A 279 -17.76 -7.14 15.67
N TRP A 280 -18.34 -7.98 14.81
CA TRP A 280 -17.63 -9.13 14.20
C TRP A 280 -16.40 -8.68 13.40
N ALA A 281 -16.51 -7.57 12.65
CA ALA A 281 -15.43 -7.05 11.82
C ALA A 281 -14.27 -6.56 12.69
N TRP A 282 -14.57 -5.97 13.85
CA TRP A 282 -13.55 -5.54 14.80
C TRP A 282 -12.83 -6.69 15.47
N VAL A 283 -13.53 -7.77 15.79
CA VAL A 283 -12.93 -8.98 16.36
C VAL A 283 -11.97 -9.61 15.36
N GLU A 284 -12.38 -9.79 14.11
CA GLU A 284 -11.52 -10.32 13.05
C GLU A 284 -10.33 -9.41 12.75
N TRP A 285 -10.58 -8.10 12.62
CA TRP A 285 -9.54 -7.11 12.41
C TRP A 285 -8.52 -7.15 13.55
N THR A 286 -8.97 -7.21 14.80
CA THR A 286 -8.07 -7.27 15.97
C THR A 286 -7.30 -8.58 15.99
N ALA A 287 -7.91 -9.71 15.66
CA ALA A 287 -7.22 -10.99 15.59
C ALA A 287 -6.12 -10.99 14.51
N ALA A 288 -6.38 -10.36 13.36
CA ALA A 288 -5.44 -10.27 12.24
C ALA A 288 -4.36 -9.19 12.41
N THR A 289 -4.64 -8.13 13.17
CA THR A 289 -3.71 -7.00 13.38
C THR A 289 -3.07 -6.97 14.76
N ALA A 290 -3.50 -7.85 15.67
CA ALA A 290 -2.84 -8.06 16.94
C ALA A 290 -1.35 -8.31 16.68
N PRO A 291 -0.47 -7.73 17.51
CA PRO A 291 0.94 -8.11 17.48
C PRO A 291 1.01 -9.60 17.88
N GLY A 292 0.99 -10.50 16.90
CA GLY A 292 1.26 -11.92 17.10
C GLY A 292 2.65 -12.12 17.73
N PRO A 293 3.04 -13.36 18.10
CA PRO A 293 4.39 -13.63 18.58
C PRO A 293 5.34 -13.07 17.52
N ALA A 294 6.07 -12.01 17.87
CA ALA A 294 6.62 -11.06 16.92
C ALA A 294 7.29 -11.77 15.74
N THR A 295 6.55 -11.95 14.62
CA THR A 295 7.14 -11.68 13.32
C THR A 295 7.54 -10.23 13.45
N ALA A 296 8.78 -10.00 13.87
CA ALA A 296 9.34 -8.70 14.12
C ALA A 296 8.81 -7.76 13.04
N GLU A 297 8.44 -6.53 13.41
CA GLU A 297 7.96 -5.48 12.50
C GLU A 297 8.93 -5.16 11.34
N ARG A 298 10.04 -5.91 11.27
CA ARG A 298 10.72 -6.22 10.03
C ARG A 298 9.72 -6.66 8.95
N ALA A 299 9.85 -6.09 7.75
CA ALA A 299 9.15 -6.57 6.57
C ALA A 299 9.26 -8.09 6.50
N VAL A 300 8.32 -8.73 5.79
CA VAL A 300 8.55 -10.06 5.26
C VAL A 300 9.88 -10.00 4.53
N ARG A 301 10.98 -10.29 5.26
CA ARG A 301 12.19 -10.81 4.66
C ARG A 301 11.60 -11.92 3.79
N PRO A 302 11.85 -11.96 2.46
CA PRO A 302 11.75 -13.25 1.80
C PRO A 302 12.42 -14.22 2.76
N VAL A 303 11.76 -15.31 3.14
CA VAL A 303 12.31 -16.26 4.12
C VAL A 303 13.50 -16.95 3.43
N VAL A 304 14.55 -16.17 3.17
CA VAL A 304 15.90 -16.60 2.95
C VAL A 304 16.25 -17.11 4.31
N ARG A 305 16.07 -18.41 4.49
CA ARG A 305 16.66 -19.09 5.65
C ARG A 305 18.13 -18.70 5.62
N PRO A 306 18.64 -17.96 6.62
CA PRO A 306 20.04 -17.59 6.64
C PRO A 306 20.83 -18.89 6.53
N ARG A 307 21.60 -19.00 5.44
CA ARG A 307 22.49 -20.13 5.27
C ARG A 307 23.62 -19.94 6.28
N PRO A 308 23.82 -20.87 7.22
CA PRO A 308 24.80 -20.69 8.28
C PRO A 308 26.23 -20.53 7.75
N ASP A 309 26.45 -20.91 6.50
CA ASP A 309 27.69 -20.86 5.75
C ASP A 309 27.88 -19.60 4.88
N LEU A 310 26.90 -18.69 4.85
CA LEU A 310 27.02 -17.40 4.16
C LEU A 310 26.74 -16.23 5.11
N PRO A 311 27.58 -15.18 5.10
CA PRO A 311 27.30 -13.96 5.87
C PRO A 311 26.01 -13.27 5.35
N ASP A 312 25.25 -12.64 6.26
CA ASP A 312 24.02 -11.88 5.93
C ASP A 312 24.39 -10.53 5.25
N LEU A 313 24.87 -10.61 4.00
CA LEU A 313 25.39 -9.47 3.24
C LEU A 313 24.39 -8.88 2.25
N TRP A 314 23.29 -9.57 1.96
CA TRP A 314 22.40 -9.20 0.85
C TRP A 314 21.77 -7.82 1.00
N GLU A 315 21.67 -7.30 2.22
CA GLU A 315 21.12 -5.98 2.53
C GLU A 315 22.15 -4.85 2.55
N GLN A 316 23.45 -5.16 2.45
CA GLN A 316 24.47 -4.11 2.39
C GLN A 316 24.36 -3.34 1.07
N HIS A 317 24.56 -2.02 1.14
CA HIS A 317 24.31 -1.11 0.02
C HIS A 317 25.09 -1.51 -1.26
N GLU A 318 26.38 -1.84 -1.11
CA GLU A 318 27.25 -2.25 -2.22
C GLU A 318 26.79 -3.58 -2.85
N MET A 319 26.43 -4.56 -2.01
CA MET A 319 25.89 -5.85 -2.46
C MET A 319 24.55 -5.67 -3.21
N ARG A 320 23.65 -4.83 -2.68
CA ARG A 320 22.36 -4.51 -3.33
C ARG A 320 22.56 -3.85 -4.68
N ALA A 321 23.50 -2.90 -4.80
CA ALA A 321 23.81 -2.22 -6.05
C ALA A 321 24.38 -3.19 -7.10
N ALA A 322 25.29 -4.08 -6.69
CA ALA A 322 25.86 -5.11 -7.56
C ALA A 322 24.79 -6.11 -8.05
N LEU A 323 23.92 -6.58 -7.15
CA LEU A 323 22.82 -7.47 -7.52
C LEU A 323 21.83 -6.81 -8.48
N ALA A 324 21.43 -5.57 -8.21
CA ALA A 324 20.48 -4.82 -9.04
C ALA A 324 21.02 -4.57 -10.47
N SER A 325 22.33 -4.38 -10.61
CA SER A 325 23.01 -4.20 -11.89
C SER A 325 23.46 -5.51 -12.55
N ARG A 326 23.22 -6.66 -11.89
CA ARG A 326 23.71 -7.99 -12.29
C ARG A 326 25.23 -8.06 -12.44
N ASP A 327 25.97 -7.26 -11.67
CA ASP A 327 27.42 -7.29 -11.60
C ASP A 327 27.91 -8.43 -10.70
N ILE A 328 27.89 -9.65 -11.25
CA ILE A 328 28.28 -10.88 -10.55
C ILE A 328 29.76 -10.86 -10.14
N SER A 329 30.60 -10.17 -10.91
CA SER A 329 32.01 -9.98 -10.57
C SER A 329 32.15 -9.26 -9.23
N THR A 330 31.40 -8.17 -9.03
CA THR A 330 31.39 -7.44 -7.76
C THR A 330 30.77 -8.26 -6.63
N VAL A 331 29.68 -8.99 -6.88
CA VAL A 331 29.07 -9.90 -5.88
C VAL A 331 30.08 -10.93 -5.37
N TYR A 332 30.81 -11.59 -6.26
CA TYR A 332 31.81 -12.60 -5.87
C TYR A 332 32.99 -11.98 -5.13
N ARG A 333 33.44 -10.78 -5.53
CA ARG A 333 34.50 -10.05 -4.81
C ARG A 333 34.08 -9.69 -3.39
N LEU A 334 32.87 -9.16 -3.21
CA LEU A 334 32.32 -8.87 -1.88
C LEU A 334 32.23 -10.14 -1.02
N LEU A 335 31.76 -11.25 -1.59
CA LEU A 335 31.73 -12.53 -0.87
C LEU A 335 33.12 -13.00 -0.44
N THR A 336 34.12 -12.92 -1.33
CA THR A 336 35.51 -13.28 -0.98
C THR A 336 36.10 -12.35 0.06
N HIS A 337 35.78 -11.06 0.00
CA HIS A 337 36.21 -10.07 0.99
C HIS A 337 35.66 -10.39 2.39
N HIS A 338 34.42 -10.88 2.46
CA HIS A 338 33.79 -11.35 3.70
C HIS A 338 34.09 -12.80 4.07
N GLY A 339 35.15 -13.39 3.50
CA GLY A 339 35.68 -14.68 3.92
C GLY A 339 35.03 -15.90 3.27
N VAL A 340 34.20 -15.74 2.23
CA VAL A 340 33.67 -16.86 1.45
C VAL A 340 34.68 -17.26 0.37
N PRO A 341 35.40 -18.39 0.48
CA PRO A 341 36.45 -18.72 -0.47
C PRO A 341 35.89 -19.08 -1.86
N ARG A 342 36.68 -18.82 -2.92
CA ARG A 342 36.27 -19.07 -4.31
C ARG A 342 35.76 -20.49 -4.55
N ALA A 343 36.47 -21.49 -4.03
CA ALA A 343 36.07 -22.90 -4.15
C ALA A 343 34.69 -23.15 -3.52
N ARG A 344 34.34 -22.42 -2.45
CA ARG A 344 33.01 -22.51 -1.84
C ARG A 344 31.94 -21.89 -2.73
N ILE A 345 32.21 -20.73 -3.34
CA ILE A 345 31.30 -20.11 -4.32
C ILE A 345 31.04 -21.09 -5.48
N ALA A 346 32.09 -21.75 -5.99
CA ALA A 346 31.99 -22.78 -7.03
C ALA A 346 31.08 -23.95 -6.58
N THR A 347 31.31 -24.50 -5.38
CA THR A 347 30.46 -25.56 -4.82
C THR A 347 29.01 -25.13 -4.66
N LEU A 348 28.76 -23.92 -4.15
CA LEU A 348 27.41 -23.41 -3.88
C LEU A 348 26.61 -23.16 -5.16
N THR A 349 27.27 -22.66 -6.20
CA THR A 349 26.64 -22.33 -7.49
C THR A 349 26.63 -23.50 -8.48
N GLY A 350 27.30 -24.60 -8.18
CA GLY A 350 27.46 -25.73 -9.12
C GLY A 350 28.38 -25.43 -10.30
N HIS A 351 29.06 -24.28 -10.31
CA HIS A 351 29.97 -23.87 -11.38
C HIS A 351 31.39 -24.40 -11.16
N PRO A 352 32.15 -24.69 -12.23
CA PRO A 352 33.55 -25.06 -12.11
C PRO A 352 34.39 -23.89 -11.56
N ASP A 353 35.39 -24.19 -10.73
CA ASP A 353 36.24 -23.17 -10.06
C ASP A 353 36.90 -22.22 -11.07
N GLN A 354 37.27 -22.70 -12.25
CA GLN A 354 37.80 -21.88 -13.34
C GLN A 354 36.76 -20.86 -13.86
N ALA A 355 35.48 -21.21 -13.95
CA ALA A 355 34.44 -20.27 -14.36
C ALA A 355 34.25 -19.17 -13.31
N VAL A 356 34.24 -19.54 -12.02
CA VAL A 356 34.19 -18.56 -10.92
C VAL A 356 35.40 -17.63 -10.96
N ALA A 357 36.60 -18.15 -11.22
CA ALA A 357 37.81 -17.34 -11.37
C ALA A 357 37.69 -16.32 -12.51
N ARG A 358 37.15 -16.71 -13.68
CA ARG A 358 36.91 -15.80 -14.80
C ARG A 358 35.88 -14.72 -14.45
N ILE A 359 34.79 -15.08 -13.76
CA ILE A 359 33.76 -14.12 -13.33
C ILE A 359 34.38 -13.10 -12.36
N ILE A 360 35.19 -13.52 -11.39
CA ILE A 360 35.91 -12.60 -10.49
C ILE A 360 36.85 -11.68 -11.29
N ALA A 361 37.48 -12.19 -12.34
CA ALA A 361 38.34 -11.42 -13.25
C ALA A 361 37.58 -10.45 -14.18
N GLY A 362 36.24 -10.43 -14.15
CA GLY A 362 35.41 -9.50 -14.92
C GLY A 362 34.68 -10.11 -16.12
N ALA A 363 34.68 -11.44 -16.28
CA ALA A 363 33.87 -12.08 -17.31
C ALA A 363 32.38 -11.86 -17.02
N LYS A 364 31.66 -11.28 -18.00
CA LYS A 364 30.22 -11.03 -17.89
C LYS A 364 29.41 -12.33 -17.87
N VAL A 365 28.35 -12.35 -17.06
CA VAL A 365 27.36 -13.42 -17.01
C VAL A 365 26.08 -12.92 -17.64
N GLU A 366 25.79 -13.36 -18.86
CA GLU A 366 24.61 -12.89 -19.62
C GLU A 366 23.48 -13.94 -19.67
N SER A 367 23.80 -15.23 -19.51
CA SER A 367 22.80 -16.30 -19.53
C SER A 367 21.87 -16.23 -18.33
N TYR A 368 20.57 -16.23 -18.61
CA TYR A 368 19.52 -16.26 -17.58
C TYR A 368 19.59 -17.52 -16.71
N GLU A 369 19.88 -18.67 -17.31
CA GLU A 369 20.06 -19.94 -16.58
C GLU A 369 21.19 -19.82 -15.57
N THR A 370 22.35 -19.30 -16.01
CA THR A 370 23.51 -19.08 -15.14
C THR A 370 23.22 -18.10 -14.01
N LEU A 371 22.46 -17.02 -14.26
CA LEU A 371 22.06 -16.09 -13.22
C LEU A 371 21.10 -16.74 -12.20
N THR A 372 20.19 -17.59 -12.67
CA THR A 372 19.26 -18.36 -11.83
C THR A 372 20.00 -19.39 -10.98
N ASP A 373 20.98 -20.10 -11.54
CA ASP A 373 21.82 -21.06 -10.81
C ASP A 373 22.65 -20.36 -9.73
N ILE A 374 23.18 -19.17 -10.03
CA ILE A 374 23.91 -18.35 -9.06
C ILE A 374 22.97 -17.89 -7.94
N ALA A 375 21.78 -17.39 -8.29
CA ALA A 375 20.82 -16.90 -7.32
C ALA A 375 20.36 -18.02 -6.38
N THR A 376 19.98 -19.17 -6.94
CA THR A 376 19.58 -20.37 -6.20
C THR A 376 20.74 -20.91 -5.37
N GLY A 377 21.92 -21.04 -5.97
CA GLY A 377 23.11 -21.58 -5.35
C GLY A 377 23.61 -20.76 -4.16
N LEU A 378 23.51 -19.43 -4.22
CA LEU A 378 23.89 -18.53 -3.13
C LEU A 378 22.73 -18.19 -2.18
N GLY A 379 21.49 -18.56 -2.52
CA GLY A 379 20.31 -18.16 -1.75
C GLY A 379 19.99 -16.67 -1.86
N ILE A 380 20.33 -16.05 -2.99
CA ILE A 380 19.98 -14.66 -3.32
C ILE A 380 18.49 -14.64 -3.72
N PRO A 381 17.65 -13.75 -3.13
CA PRO A 381 16.29 -13.57 -3.61
C PRO A 381 16.28 -13.23 -5.12
N PRO A 382 15.56 -13.97 -5.98
CA PRO A 382 15.55 -13.72 -7.43
C PRO A 382 15.20 -12.27 -7.79
N GLY A 383 14.32 -11.64 -7.00
CA GLY A 383 13.96 -10.23 -7.16
C GLY A 383 15.12 -9.25 -7.01
N TYR A 384 16.20 -9.61 -6.31
CA TYR A 384 17.37 -8.74 -6.12
C TYR A 384 18.21 -8.63 -7.39
N MET A 385 18.15 -9.64 -8.26
CA MET A 385 18.83 -9.68 -9.56
C MET A 385 17.88 -9.36 -10.73
N GLY A 386 16.63 -8.99 -10.44
CA GLY A 386 15.58 -8.85 -11.45
C GLY A 386 15.29 -10.15 -12.20
N LEU A 387 15.42 -11.29 -11.51
CA LEU A 387 15.08 -12.63 -12.00
C LEU A 387 13.71 -13.11 -11.50
N ALA A 388 13.07 -12.35 -10.61
CA ALA A 388 11.68 -12.59 -10.28
C ALA A 388 10.82 -12.20 -11.49
N HIS A 389 10.68 -13.13 -12.44
CA HIS A 389 9.39 -13.28 -13.08
C HIS A 389 8.42 -13.69 -11.99
N ASP A 390 7.21 -13.16 -12.00
CA ASP A 390 6.15 -13.63 -11.11
C ASP A 390 5.94 -15.12 -11.37
N GLU A 391 6.69 -15.97 -10.64
CA GLU A 391 6.48 -17.41 -10.60
C GLU A 391 5.15 -17.58 -9.91
N GLN A 392 4.11 -17.53 -10.74
CA GLN A 392 2.81 -18.04 -10.40
C GLN A 392 3.06 -19.51 -10.04
N PRO A 393 2.82 -19.93 -8.79
CA PRO A 393 3.02 -21.32 -8.42
C PRO A 393 2.23 -22.18 -9.40
N ASP A 394 2.87 -23.22 -9.93
CA ASP A 394 2.25 -24.14 -10.88
C ASP A 394 0.94 -24.61 -10.24
N PRO A 395 -0.22 -24.31 -10.84
CA PRO A 395 -1.49 -24.54 -10.16
C PRO A 395 -1.60 -26.03 -9.86
N ASP A 396 -1.84 -26.37 -8.60
CA ASP A 396 -1.98 -27.76 -8.13
C ASP A 396 -2.91 -28.61 -9.00
N HIS A 397 -3.83 -27.98 -9.74
CA HIS A 397 -4.66 -28.60 -10.77
C HIS A 397 -4.61 -27.78 -12.08
N PRO A 398 -4.28 -28.38 -13.23
CA PRO A 398 -4.37 -27.72 -14.52
C PRO A 398 -5.83 -27.32 -14.77
N CYS A 399 -6.04 -26.03 -14.90
CA CYS A 399 -7.36 -25.47 -15.18
C CYS A 399 -7.77 -25.91 -16.59
N SER A 400 -9.03 -26.31 -16.80
CA SER A 400 -9.51 -26.67 -18.16
C SER A 400 -9.33 -25.53 -19.19
N CYS A 401 -9.15 -24.29 -18.71
CA CYS A 401 -8.76 -23.14 -19.52
C CYS A 401 -7.32 -23.13 -20.03
N ALA A 402 -6.41 -23.87 -19.40
CA ALA A 402 -4.99 -23.88 -19.76
C ALA A 402 -4.79 -24.42 -21.18
N ASN A 403 -5.66 -25.36 -21.57
CA ASN A 403 -5.66 -26.02 -22.89
C ASN A 403 -6.49 -25.28 -23.95
N LEU A 404 -6.98 -24.06 -23.67
CA LEU A 404 -7.61 -23.26 -24.72
C LEU A 404 -6.57 -22.90 -25.77
N ASP A 405 -6.97 -22.93 -27.04
CA ASP A 405 -6.15 -22.40 -28.12
C ASP A 405 -5.82 -20.92 -27.84
N GLU A 406 -4.63 -20.49 -28.23
CA GLU A 406 -4.13 -19.13 -28.01
C GLU A 406 -5.05 -18.07 -28.63
N ARG A 407 -5.72 -18.41 -29.74
CA ARG A 407 -6.74 -17.54 -30.35
C ARG A 407 -7.92 -17.30 -29.41
N ALA A 408 -8.42 -18.35 -28.74
CA ALA A 408 -9.51 -18.24 -27.79
C ALA A 408 -9.11 -17.49 -26.50
N LYS A 409 -7.85 -17.63 -26.07
CA LYS A 409 -7.30 -16.82 -24.96
C LYS A 409 -7.23 -15.34 -25.34
N ARG A 410 -6.75 -15.04 -26.56
CA ARG A 410 -6.64 -13.68 -27.10
C ARG A 410 -8.00 -13.02 -27.29
N ASP A 411 -8.96 -13.72 -27.88
CA ASP A 411 -10.30 -13.17 -28.12
C ASP A 411 -11.03 -12.87 -26.80
N ARG A 412 -10.87 -13.73 -25.79
CA ARG A 412 -11.35 -13.41 -24.44
C ARG A 412 -10.66 -12.18 -23.87
N PHE A 413 -9.34 -12.08 -24.01
CA PHE A 413 -8.57 -10.97 -23.44
C PHE A 413 -8.99 -9.64 -24.05
N LEU A 414 -9.15 -9.62 -25.38
CA LEU A 414 -9.64 -8.45 -26.10
C LEU A 414 -11.09 -8.10 -25.72
N ALA A 415 -11.96 -9.10 -25.54
CA ALA A 415 -13.32 -8.86 -25.07
C ALA A 415 -13.34 -8.24 -23.67
N HIS A 416 -12.50 -8.71 -22.74
CA HIS A 416 -12.39 -8.13 -21.41
C HIS A 416 -11.74 -6.75 -21.43
N ALA A 417 -10.68 -6.54 -22.22
CA ALA A 417 -10.07 -5.22 -22.40
C ALA A 417 -11.08 -4.21 -22.95
N ALA A 418 -11.93 -4.62 -23.90
CA ALA A 418 -13.03 -3.81 -24.39
C ALA A 418 -14.07 -3.49 -23.30
N LEU A 419 -14.45 -4.49 -22.49
CA LEU A 419 -15.35 -4.33 -21.33
C LEU A 419 -14.79 -3.35 -20.28
N VAL A 420 -13.50 -3.44 -19.96
CA VAL A 420 -12.82 -2.50 -19.05
C VAL A 420 -12.81 -1.10 -19.64
N THR A 421 -12.57 -0.97 -20.96
CA THR A 421 -12.56 0.33 -21.65
C THR A 421 -13.93 1.02 -21.61
N VAL A 422 -15.03 0.25 -21.63
CA VAL A 422 -16.40 0.79 -21.49
C VAL A 422 -16.87 0.90 -20.03
N GLY A 423 -15.96 0.74 -19.06
CA GLY A 423 -16.26 0.96 -17.64
C GLY A 423 -17.02 -0.18 -16.96
N THR A 424 -17.03 -1.39 -17.52
CA THR A 424 -17.68 -2.56 -16.88
C THR A 424 -16.68 -3.36 -16.04
N THR A 425 -16.97 -3.51 -14.75
CA THR A 425 -16.18 -4.29 -13.80
C THR A 425 -16.59 -5.76 -13.83
N THR A 426 -16.23 -6.46 -14.90
CA THR A 426 -16.34 -7.93 -14.95
C THR A 426 -15.04 -8.56 -14.49
N THR A 427 -15.10 -9.60 -13.65
CA THR A 427 -13.91 -10.31 -13.21
C THR A 427 -13.30 -11.11 -14.36
N TRP A 428 -12.01 -10.88 -14.63
CA TRP A 428 -11.24 -11.71 -15.55
C TRP A 428 -10.96 -13.07 -14.89
N GLY A 429 -11.62 -14.12 -15.38
CA GLY A 429 -11.41 -15.45 -14.84
C GLY A 429 -12.02 -16.53 -15.73
N CYS A 430 -11.43 -17.73 -15.69
CA CYS A 430 -12.07 -18.87 -16.32
C CYS A 430 -13.35 -19.23 -15.58
N GLN A 431 -14.45 -19.30 -16.32
CA GLN A 431 -15.79 -19.68 -15.85
C GLN A 431 -15.97 -21.18 -15.63
N SER A 432 -14.94 -22.00 -15.89
CA SER A 432 -15.06 -23.44 -15.68
C SER A 432 -15.26 -23.74 -14.18
N PRO A 433 -16.18 -24.64 -13.81
CA PRO A 433 -16.47 -24.96 -12.41
C PRO A 433 -15.27 -25.58 -11.68
N THR A 434 -14.29 -26.11 -12.41
CA THR A 434 -13.02 -26.60 -11.86
C THR A 434 -11.98 -25.49 -11.65
N CYS A 435 -12.21 -24.30 -12.17
CA CYS A 435 -11.32 -23.16 -12.04
C CYS A 435 -11.72 -22.29 -10.85
N ARG A 436 -10.95 -22.34 -9.76
CA ARG A 436 -11.12 -21.45 -8.60
C ARG A 436 -10.75 -19.97 -8.87
N SER A 437 -10.72 -19.51 -10.13
CA SER A 437 -10.41 -18.11 -10.48
C SER A 437 -11.46 -17.09 -10.09
N ALA A 438 -12.72 -17.49 -9.96
CA ALA A 438 -13.81 -16.51 -9.94
C ALA A 438 -15.07 -17.06 -9.24
N ARG A 439 -14.94 -17.54 -8.00
CA ARG A 439 -16.13 -17.61 -7.13
C ARG A 439 -16.15 -16.38 -6.24
N LEU A 440 -17.13 -15.51 -6.47
CA LEU A 440 -17.76 -14.77 -5.39
C LEU A 440 -18.36 -15.83 -4.44
N ILE A 441 -18.03 -15.75 -3.16
CA ILE A 441 -18.82 -16.39 -2.10
C ILE A 441 -19.94 -15.41 -1.76
#